data_AF-A0A9W9N2J9-F1
#
_entry.id   AF-A0A9W9N2J9-F1
#
_cell.length_a   1.000
_cell.length_b   1.000
_cell.length_c   1.000
_cell.angle_alpha   90.00
_cell.angle_beta   90.00
_cell.angle_gamma   90.00
#
_symmetry.space_group_name_H-M   'P 1'
#
loop_
_entity.id
_entity.type
_entity.pdbx_description
1 polymer ?
#
loop_
_entity_poly.entity_id
_entity_poly.type
_entity_poly.pdbx_seq_one_letter_code
_entity_poly.pdbx_strand_id
1 'polypeptide(L)'
;MAAPQLSDSEFPVSITISLPFPTQRLASSALQAIEVDTELSSSVRRTMTLTTPTSENGDEPQEKKQKQDPEESKSVLQTTYRATTNRMLRVAVNGFMESLGVVLGVMKELDIDVLKAEMEG
;
A
#
# COMPACT_ATOMS: atom_id res chain seq x y z
N MET A 1 1.27 -29.31 7.00
CA MET A 1 2.51 -28.54 6.83
C MET A 1 2.25 -27.15 7.36
N ALA A 2 2.97 -26.70 8.39
CA ALA A 2 2.74 -25.42 9.05
C ALA A 2 3.48 -24.30 8.31
N ALA A 3 2.81 -23.16 8.11
CA ALA A 3 3.39 -21.95 7.53
C ALA A 3 4.54 -21.43 8.41
N PRO A 4 5.61 -20.84 7.83
CA PRO A 4 6.71 -20.29 8.60
C PRO A 4 6.21 -19.06 9.37
N GLN A 5 6.05 -19.22 10.68
CA GLN A 5 5.83 -18.12 11.63
C GLN A 5 7.13 -17.30 11.64
N LEU A 6 7.21 -16.26 10.80
CA LEU A 6 8.37 -15.38 10.68
C LEU A 6 8.70 -14.80 12.06
N SER A 7 9.82 -15.23 12.61
CA SER A 7 10.31 -14.86 13.94
C SER A 7 10.41 -13.35 14.11
N ASP A 8 9.50 -12.77 14.89
CA ASP A 8 9.53 -11.36 15.38
C ASP A 8 10.88 -10.99 16.03
N SER A 9 11.67 -11.98 16.44
CA SER A 9 12.98 -11.78 17.07
C SER A 9 14.05 -11.20 16.14
N GLU A 10 13.95 -11.37 14.82
CA GLU A 10 14.99 -10.91 13.88
C GLU A 10 14.77 -9.44 13.45
N PHE A 11 13.52 -8.97 13.48
CA PHE A 11 13.13 -7.61 13.10
C PHE A 11 12.21 -6.99 14.17
N PRO A 12 12.77 -6.58 15.33
CA PRO A 12 11.99 -6.19 16.50
C PRO A 12 11.25 -4.85 16.34
N VAL A 13 11.60 -4.03 15.34
CA VAL A 13 10.98 -2.72 15.12
C VAL A 13 10.07 -2.80 13.89
N SER A 14 8.83 -2.35 14.02
CA SER A 14 7.88 -2.31 12.91
C SER A 14 7.10 -0.99 12.83
N ILE A 15 6.65 -0.65 11.63
CA ILE A 15 5.74 0.47 11.38
C ILE A 15 4.80 0.10 10.23
N THR A 16 3.54 0.48 10.38
CA THR A 16 2.53 0.33 9.33
C THR A 16 2.10 1.71 8.88
N ILE A 17 2.13 1.93 7.57
CA ILE A 17 1.75 3.18 6.92
C ILE A 17 0.52 2.87 6.06
N SER A 18 -0.57 3.59 6.32
CA SER A 18 -1.82 3.46 5.59
C SER A 18 -2.05 4.72 4.76
N LEU A 19 -2.09 4.57 3.44
CA LEU A 19 -2.21 5.67 2.49
C LEU A 19 -3.52 5.52 1.70
N PRO A 20 -4.52 6.36 1.96
CA PRO A 20 -5.76 6.35 1.19
C PRO A 20 -5.54 7.00 -0.19
N PHE A 21 -5.98 6.33 -1.24
CA PHE A 21 -6.02 6.85 -2.61
C PHE A 21 -7.46 7.19 -3.01
N PRO A 22 -7.67 8.15 -3.92
CA PRO A 22 -9.00 8.51 -4.40
C PRO A 22 -9.74 7.36 -5.10
N THR A 23 -9.01 6.49 -5.81
CA THR A 23 -9.57 5.35 -6.55
C THR A 23 -8.72 4.10 -6.36
N GLN A 24 -9.33 2.93 -6.52
CA GLN A 24 -8.62 1.64 -6.46
C GLN A 24 -7.61 1.49 -7.61
N ARG A 25 -7.90 2.05 -8.79
CA ARG A 25 -6.95 2.09 -9.92
C ARG A 25 -5.65 2.81 -9.54
N LEU A 26 -5.75 3.98 -8.89
CA LEU A 26 -4.57 4.70 -8.42
C LEU A 26 -3.84 3.92 -7.32
N ALA A 27 -4.57 3.33 -6.39
CA ALA A 27 -3.97 2.49 -5.34
C ALA A 27 -3.20 1.30 -5.92
N SER A 28 -3.79 0.60 -6.90
CA SER A 28 -3.20 -0.54 -7.58
C SER A 28 -1.99 -0.14 -8.44
N SER A 29 -2.10 0.97 -9.17
CA SER A 29 -0.99 1.49 -9.95
C SER A 29 0.17 1.92 -9.04
N ALA A 30 -0.10 2.50 -7.87
CA ALA A 30 0.93 2.87 -6.91
C ALA A 30 1.59 1.62 -6.32
N LEU A 31 0.80 0.60 -5.96
CA LEU A 31 1.32 -0.68 -5.48
C LEU A 31 2.28 -1.28 -6.52
N GLN A 32 1.83 -1.45 -7.76
CA GLN A 32 2.62 -2.07 -8.83
C GLN A 32 3.89 -1.26 -9.15
N ALA A 33 3.80 0.07 -9.17
CA ALA A 33 4.94 0.93 -9.45
C ALA A 33 6.01 0.88 -8.35
N ILE A 34 5.63 0.66 -7.09
CA ILE A 34 6.57 0.63 -5.96
C ILE A 34 7.02 -0.81 -5.65
N GLU A 35 6.22 -1.83 -5.97
CA GLU A 35 6.54 -3.23 -5.68
C GLU A 35 7.78 -3.73 -6.44
N VAL A 36 8.06 -3.17 -7.62
CA VAL A 36 9.28 -3.47 -8.38
C VAL A 36 10.57 -3.03 -7.68
N ASP A 37 10.49 -2.04 -6.77
CA ASP A 37 11.63 -1.56 -6.01
C ASP A 37 11.89 -2.52 -4.83
N THR A 38 12.77 -3.50 -5.03
CA THR A 38 13.17 -4.39 -3.93
C THR A 38 13.96 -3.64 -2.86
N GLU A 39 13.74 -3.97 -1.59
CA GLU A 39 14.57 -3.47 -0.50
C GLU A 39 16.04 -3.90 -0.71
N LEU A 40 16.95 -2.93 -0.74
CA LEU A 40 18.39 -3.17 -0.95
C LEU A 40 19.06 -3.85 0.25
N SER A 41 18.42 -3.83 1.43
CA SER A 41 19.00 -4.31 2.68
C SER A 41 18.27 -5.54 3.20
N SER A 42 19.01 -6.61 3.50
CA SER A 42 18.49 -7.79 4.21
C SER A 42 18.03 -7.49 5.64
N SER A 43 18.38 -6.32 6.18
CA SER A 43 17.99 -5.86 7.52
C SER A 43 16.62 -5.19 7.57
N VAL A 44 15.92 -5.12 6.44
CA VAL A 44 14.55 -4.60 6.35
C VAL A 44 13.68 -5.56 5.56
N ARG A 45 12.46 -5.77 6.04
CA ARG A 45 11.41 -6.49 5.32
C ARG A 45 10.24 -5.54 5.11
N ARG A 46 9.75 -5.50 3.88
CA ARG A 46 8.59 -4.72 3.46
C ARG A 46 7.50 -5.63 2.94
N THR A 47 6.26 -5.35 3.32
CA THR A 47 5.07 -6.01 2.79
C THR A 47 4.04 -4.95 2.46
N MET A 48 3.46 -5.04 1.27
CA MET A 48 2.49 -4.08 0.76
C MET A 48 1.22 -4.82 0.38
N THR A 49 0.08 -4.27 0.77
CA THR A 49 -1.24 -4.82 0.44
C THR A 49 -2.23 -3.69 0.21
N LEU A 50 -3.26 -3.96 -0.61
CA LEU A 50 -4.39 -3.05 -0.75
C LEU A 50 -5.52 -3.49 0.17
N THR A 51 -6.07 -2.56 0.95
CA THR A 51 -7.16 -2.77 1.87
C THR A 51 -8.33 -1.84 1.56
N THR A 52 -9.53 -2.23 2.01
CA THR A 52 -10.71 -1.39 1.93
C THR A 52 -10.65 -0.30 3.00
N PRO A 53 -11.14 0.93 2.72
CA PRO A 53 -11.23 1.97 3.73
C PRO A 53 -12.17 1.50 4.85
N THR A 54 -11.61 1.17 6.02
CA THR A 54 -12.38 0.90 7.23
C THR A 54 -12.91 2.23 7.75
N SER A 55 -14.22 2.45 7.67
CA SER A 55 -14.88 3.49 8.46
C SER A 55 -14.69 3.12 9.93
N GLU A 56 -13.95 3.94 10.68
CA GLU A 56 -13.60 3.71 12.09
C GLU A 56 -14.78 3.89 13.06
N ASN A 57 -15.93 3.27 12.81
CA ASN A 57 -17.03 3.20 13.78
C ASN A 57 -17.66 1.81 13.81
N GLY A 58 -17.29 1.05 14.85
CA GLY A 58 -18.15 0.11 15.57
C GLY A 58 -18.52 -1.21 14.89
N ASP A 59 -18.30 -2.31 15.62
CA ASP A 59 -19.00 -3.59 15.48
C ASP A 59 -20.43 -3.45 14.94
N GLU A 60 -20.76 -4.16 13.85
CA GLU A 60 -21.89 -5.11 13.75
C GLU A 60 -22.04 -5.69 12.32
N PRO A 61 -22.72 -6.85 12.16
CA PRO A 61 -22.31 -7.90 11.25
C PRO A 61 -22.65 -7.67 9.78
N GLN A 62 -21.86 -8.37 8.96
CA GLN A 62 -22.05 -8.62 7.53
C GLN A 62 -23.51 -8.90 7.19
N GLU A 63 -24.24 -7.89 6.70
CA GLU A 63 -25.34 -8.15 5.77
C GLU A 63 -25.62 -6.90 4.94
N LYS A 64 -25.55 -7.09 3.61
CA LYS A 64 -25.91 -6.15 2.52
C LYS A 64 -24.84 -5.14 2.10
N LYS A 65 -23.83 -5.63 1.37
CA LYS A 65 -23.39 -4.93 0.14
C LYS A 65 -23.58 -5.85 -1.05
N GLN A 66 -24.61 -5.53 -1.83
CA GLN A 66 -24.86 -6.02 -3.18
C GLN A 66 -23.58 -5.95 -4.03
N LYS A 67 -23.33 -7.01 -4.81
CA LYS A 67 -22.47 -7.09 -6.01
C LYS A 67 -21.70 -5.80 -6.36
N GLN A 68 -20.55 -5.61 -5.74
CA GLN A 68 -19.42 -4.87 -6.31
C GLN A 68 -18.21 -5.76 -6.04
N ASP A 69 -17.36 -5.98 -7.04
CA ASP A 69 -16.23 -6.87 -6.93
C ASP A 69 -15.35 -6.44 -5.72
N PRO A 70 -14.99 -7.37 -4.82
CA PRO A 70 -14.26 -7.03 -3.59
C PRO A 70 -12.87 -6.44 -3.87
N GLU A 71 -12.37 -6.55 -5.10
CA GLU A 71 -11.14 -5.90 -5.54
C GLU A 71 -11.32 -4.41 -5.81
N GLU A 72 -12.50 -3.97 -6.25
CA GLU A 72 -12.77 -2.61 -6.69
C GLU A 72 -12.86 -1.60 -5.54
N SER A 73 -13.08 -2.11 -4.32
CA SER A 73 -13.19 -1.31 -3.10
C SER A 73 -11.86 -1.09 -2.36
N LYS A 74 -10.75 -1.69 -2.83
CA LYS A 74 -9.45 -1.61 -2.15
C LYS A 74 -8.70 -0.32 -2.54
N SER A 75 -9.00 0.79 -1.88
CA SER A 75 -8.38 2.10 -2.17
C SER A 75 -7.29 2.51 -1.18
N VAL A 76 -6.98 1.71 -0.17
CA VAL A 76 -5.94 2.03 0.83
C VAL A 76 -4.71 1.18 0.57
N LEU A 77 -3.56 1.81 0.35
CA LEU A 77 -2.27 1.12 0.29
C LEU A 77 -1.71 1.00 1.71
N GLN A 78 -1.66 -0.22 2.22
CA GLN A 78 -1.07 -0.54 3.50
C GLN A 78 0.34 -1.07 3.29
N THR A 79 1.34 -0.36 3.82
CA THR A 79 2.74 -0.76 3.77
C THR A 79 3.23 -1.05 5.18
N THR A 80 3.67 -2.28 5.42
CA THR A 80 4.25 -2.71 6.71
C THR A 80 5.75 -2.91 6.55
N TYR A 81 6.52 -2.19 7.34
CA TYR A 81 7.96 -2.37 7.45
C TYR A 81 8.32 -3.07 8.75
N ARG A 82 9.34 -3.91 8.68
CA ARG A 82 10.01 -4.52 9.83
C ARG A 82 11.51 -4.37 9.65
N ALA A 83 12.22 -3.94 10.69
CA ALA A 83 13.66 -3.68 10.63
C ALA A 83 14.38 -4.17 11.90
N THR A 84 15.68 -4.42 11.77
CA THR A 84 16.56 -4.78 12.90
C THR A 84 16.75 -3.62 13.88
N THR A 85 16.75 -2.38 13.38
CA THR A 85 16.95 -1.16 14.18
C THR A 85 16.07 -0.01 13.72
N ASN A 86 15.76 0.92 14.62
CA ASN A 86 15.09 2.18 14.29
C ASN A 86 15.84 2.97 13.21
N ARG A 87 17.17 2.93 13.19
CA ARG A 87 17.98 3.62 12.18
C ARG A 87 17.71 3.05 10.79
N MET A 88 17.71 1.73 10.66
CA MET A 88 17.44 1.07 9.38
C MET A 88 15.99 1.30 8.93
N LEU A 89 15.04 1.26 9.87
CA LEU A 89 13.64 1.58 9.58
C LEU A 89 13.49 3.00 9.00
N ARG A 90 14.15 3.99 9.60
CA ARG A 90 14.11 5.37 9.12
C ARG A 90 14.68 5.50 7.71
N VAL A 91 15.79 4.85 7.41
CA VAL A 91 16.41 4.90 6.08
C VAL A 91 15.48 4.30 5.02
N ALA A 92 14.89 3.13 5.29
CA ALA A 92 13.96 2.48 4.37
C ALA A 92 12.68 3.30 4.15
N VAL A 93 12.07 3.81 5.23
CA VAL A 93 10.85 4.60 5.15
C VAL A 93 11.08 5.93 4.42
N ASN A 94 12.23 6.59 4.62
CA ASN A 94 12.56 7.80 3.88
C ASN A 94 12.66 7.54 2.38
N GLY A 95 13.41 6.52 1.97
CA GLY A 95 13.53 6.14 0.55
C GLY A 95 12.16 5.79 -0.05
N PHE A 96 11.31 5.09 0.70
CA PHE A 96 9.95 4.80 0.29
C PHE A 96 9.09 6.05 0.09
N MET A 97 9.15 7.01 1.00
CA MET A 97 8.40 8.27 0.87
C MET A 97 8.90 9.10 -0.31
N GLU A 98 10.20 9.05 -0.62
CA GLU A 98 10.76 9.67 -1.82
C GLU A 98 10.21 9.02 -3.09
N SER A 99 10.28 7.68 -3.21
CA SER A 99 9.69 6.94 -4.34
C SER A 99 8.19 7.19 -4.47
N LEU A 100 7.45 7.16 -3.35
CA LEU A 100 6.03 7.44 -3.31
C LEU A 100 5.72 8.87 -3.78
N GLY A 101 6.53 9.86 -3.38
CA GLY A 101 6.39 11.24 -3.82
C GLY A 101 6.55 11.37 -5.34
N VAL A 102 7.47 10.63 -5.93
CA VAL A 102 7.63 10.57 -7.40
C VAL A 102 6.39 9.94 -8.04
N VAL A 103 5.94 8.79 -7.55
CA VAL A 103 4.75 8.11 -8.09
C VAL A 103 3.51 9.00 -8.00
N LEU A 104 3.28 9.64 -6.85
CA LEU A 104 2.16 10.56 -6.66
C LEU A 104 2.29 11.84 -7.50
N GLY A 105 3.51 12.33 -7.71
CA GLY A 105 3.78 13.47 -8.60
C GLY A 105 3.46 13.13 -10.05
N VAL A 106 3.91 11.96 -10.52
CA VAL A 106 3.59 11.43 -11.84
C VAL A 106 2.10 11.18 -11.98
N MET A 107 1.45 10.62 -10.96
CA MET A 107 -0.01 10.50 -10.93
C MET A 107 -0.65 11.88 -11.06
N LYS A 108 -0.27 12.86 -10.24
CA LYS A 108 -0.86 14.21 -10.34
C LYS A 108 -0.66 14.88 -11.71
N GLU A 109 0.51 14.69 -12.34
CA GLU A 109 0.85 15.33 -13.61
C GLU A 109 0.43 14.56 -14.85
N LEU A 110 0.21 13.24 -14.75
CA LEU A 110 -0.27 12.43 -15.87
C LEU A 110 -1.74 12.04 -15.73
N ASP A 111 -2.29 12.05 -14.51
CA ASP A 111 -3.73 11.91 -14.23
C ASP A 111 -4.47 13.22 -14.48
N ILE A 112 -4.12 13.90 -15.59
CA ILE A 112 -4.79 15.13 -16.01
C ILE A 112 -6.17 14.81 -16.59
N ASP A 113 -6.36 13.65 -17.23
CA ASP A 113 -7.61 13.16 -17.84
C ASP A 113 -7.32 11.85 -18.60
N VAL A 114 -6.74 10.80 -17.99
CA VAL A 114 -6.33 9.60 -18.79
C VAL A 114 -7.53 8.83 -19.37
N LEU A 115 -8.76 9.27 -19.06
CA LEU A 115 -9.95 9.01 -19.86
C LEU A 115 -10.77 10.28 -20.18
N LYS A 116 -10.17 11.33 -20.77
CA LYS A 116 -10.90 12.01 -21.87
C LYS A 116 -11.27 10.99 -22.97
N ALA A 117 -10.63 9.83 -22.98
CA ALA A 117 -10.88 8.66 -23.83
C ALA A 117 -12.04 7.72 -23.38
N GLU A 118 -12.79 8.00 -22.32
CA GLU A 118 -14.20 7.53 -22.21
C GLU A 118 -15.17 8.52 -22.87
N MET A 119 -14.75 9.77 -23.15
CA MET A 119 -15.63 10.82 -23.67
C MET A 119 -15.71 10.89 -25.20
N GLU A 120 -14.99 10.06 -25.95
CA GLU A 120 -15.11 9.97 -27.43
C GLU A 120 -15.21 8.52 -27.97
N GLY A 121 -15.47 7.52 -27.10
CA GLY A 121 -15.59 6.09 -27.48
C GLY A 121 -16.94 5.49 -27.12
#